data_AF-J2VE42-F1
#
_entry.id   AF-J2VE42-F1
#
_cell.length_a   1.000
_cell.length_b   1.000
_cell.length_c   1.000
_cell.angle_alpha   90.00
_cell.angle_beta   90.00
_cell.angle_gamma   90.00
#
_symmetry.space_group_name_H-M   'P 1'
#
loop_
_entity.id
_entity.type
_entity.pdbx_description
1 polymer ?
#
loop_
_entity_poly.entity_id
_entity_poly.type
_entity_poly.pdbx_seq_one_letter_code
_entity_poly.pdbx_strand_id
1 'polypeptide(L)'
;MKITFSPIVMDATLTLSKSGDILTINGEQFDFTDLPDGGTIPSGIIPCDFICGEVSRINGKINLTLALPHGLNPSQHVAYPRCIRDAADGDIAVPHDPVIEEPPMPTREEWEAMYPKVQVGEQTDVED
;
A
#
# COMPACT_ATOMS: atom_id res chain seq x y z
N MET A 1 1.19 -19.99 -2.25
CA MET A 1 0.10 -19.13 -1.74
C MET A 1 -0.17 -18.02 -2.76
N LYS A 2 -1.44 -17.79 -3.08
CA LYS A 2 -1.92 -16.71 -3.95
C LYS A 2 -2.50 -15.59 -3.08
N ILE A 3 -1.95 -14.39 -3.21
CA ILE A 3 -2.36 -13.22 -2.45
C ILE A 3 -2.93 -12.19 -3.42
N THR A 4 -4.18 -11.81 -3.18
CA THR A 4 -4.82 -10.66 -3.82
C THR A 4 -4.84 -9.52 -2.81
N PHE A 5 -4.79 -8.28 -3.29
CA PHE A 5 -4.81 -7.11 -2.43
C PHE A 5 -6.09 -6.31 -2.72
N SER A 6 -6.73 -5.82 -1.66
CA SER A 6 -7.85 -4.89 -1.70
C SER A 6 -7.37 -3.55 -1.13
N PRO A 7 -7.06 -2.56 -1.99
CA PRO A 7 -6.65 -1.23 -1.55
C PRO A 7 -7.71 -0.59 -0.64
N ILE A 8 -7.27 -0.01 0.47
CA ILE A 8 -8.13 0.70 1.42
C ILE A 8 -7.41 1.91 2.00
N VAL A 9 -8.14 3.01 2.17
CA VAL A 9 -7.67 4.14 2.96
C VAL A 9 -7.66 3.72 4.43
N MET A 10 -6.47 3.49 4.97
CA MET A 10 -6.27 3.03 6.33
C MET A 10 -4.91 3.51 6.85
N ASP A 11 -4.90 4.08 8.05
CA ASP A 11 -3.67 4.51 8.73
C ASP A 11 -3.01 3.33 9.44
N ALA A 12 -2.42 2.43 8.63
CA ALA A 12 -1.70 1.27 9.11
C ALA A 12 -0.59 0.89 8.12
N THR A 13 0.34 0.05 8.56
CA THR A 13 1.35 -0.57 7.69
C THR A 13 1.02 -2.04 7.47
N LEU A 14 1.52 -2.60 6.37
CA LEU A 14 1.38 -4.01 6.05
C LEU A 14 2.75 -4.61 5.74
N THR A 15 3.16 -5.56 6.56
CA THR A 15 4.35 -6.40 6.38
C THR A 15 3.94 -7.85 6.34
N LEU A 16 4.53 -8.62 5.43
CA LEU A 16 4.16 -10.01 5.17
C LEU A 16 5.40 -10.89 5.10
N SER A 17 5.33 -12.06 5.72
CA SER A 17 6.28 -13.14 5.47
C SER A 17 5.57 -14.50 5.48
N LYS A 18 6.11 -15.46 4.73
CA LYS A 18 5.51 -16.79 4.56
C LYS A 18 6.49 -17.89 4.96
N SER A 19 5.97 -18.93 5.60
CA SER A 19 6.70 -20.18 5.86
C SER A 19 5.77 -21.36 5.64
N GLY A 20 5.87 -22.02 4.48
CA GLY A 20 4.93 -23.08 4.10
C GLY A 20 3.52 -22.51 3.94
N ASP A 21 2.56 -23.00 4.72
CA ASP A 21 1.17 -22.52 4.73
C ASP A 21 0.87 -21.54 5.86
N ILE A 22 1.90 -21.10 6.60
CA ILE A 22 1.80 -20.07 7.62
C ILE A 22 2.10 -18.72 6.98
N LEU A 23 1.19 -17.76 7.17
CA LEU A 23 1.37 -16.36 6.78
C LEU A 23 1.55 -15.52 8.05
N THR A 24 2.64 -14.77 8.13
CA THR A 24 2.85 -13.77 9.17
C THR A 24 2.43 -12.41 8.63
N ILE A 25 1.52 -11.73 9.32
CA ILE A 25 1.06 -10.37 9.00
C ILE A 25 1.43 -9.48 10.18
N ASN A 26 2.27 -8.47 9.97
CA ASN A 26 2.70 -7.53 11.02
C ASN A 26 3.22 -8.20 12.30
N GLY A 27 3.88 -9.35 12.16
CA GLY A 27 4.44 -10.13 13.26
C GLY A 27 3.50 -11.18 13.88
N GLU A 28 2.22 -11.19 13.50
CA GLU A 28 1.25 -12.20 13.94
C GLU A 28 1.13 -13.34 12.93
N GLN A 29 1.17 -14.59 13.41
CA GLN A 29 1.15 -15.78 12.57
C GLN A 29 -0.26 -16.34 12.39
N PHE A 30 -0.64 -16.58 11.14
CA PHE A 30 -1.88 -17.23 10.74
C PHE A 30 -1.54 -18.56 10.07
N ASP A 31 -1.87 -19.67 10.74
CA ASP A 31 -1.56 -21.02 10.28
C ASP A 31 -2.75 -21.61 9.49
N PHE A 32 -2.51 -21.94 8.22
CA PHE A 32 -3.49 -22.58 7.34
C PHE A 32 -3.11 -24.01 6.96
N THR A 33 -2.15 -24.63 7.67
CA THR A 33 -1.64 -25.97 7.38
C THR A 33 -2.75 -27.02 7.35
N ASP A 34 -3.65 -26.96 8.33
CA ASP A 34 -4.75 -27.91 8.52
C ASP A 34 -5.96 -27.68 7.59
N LEU A 35 -5.97 -26.63 6.77
CA LEU A 35 -7.05 -26.39 5.82
C LEU A 35 -6.98 -27.44 4.69
N PRO A 36 -7.93 -28.38 4.54
CA PRO A 36 -7.87 -29.38 3.47
C PRO A 36 -8.03 -28.74 2.09
N ASP A 37 -7.57 -29.43 1.04
CA ASP A 37 -7.84 -28.99 -0.34
C ASP A 37 -9.34 -28.95 -0.62
N GLY A 38 -9.80 -27.87 -1.26
CA GLY A 38 -11.23 -27.55 -1.40
C GLY A 38 -11.88 -26.95 -0.15
N GLY A 39 -11.14 -26.83 0.96
CA GLY A 39 -11.62 -26.18 2.18
C GLY A 39 -11.63 -24.65 2.08
N THR A 40 -12.58 -24.03 2.78
CA THR A 40 -12.73 -22.58 2.86
C THR A 40 -13.01 -22.15 4.30
N ILE A 41 -12.28 -21.13 4.76
CA ILE A 41 -12.55 -20.38 5.97
C ILE A 41 -13.31 -19.11 5.55
N PRO A 42 -14.58 -18.94 5.96
CA PRO A 42 -15.37 -17.76 5.63
C PRO A 42 -14.74 -16.46 6.16
N SER A 43 -15.04 -15.35 5.49
CA SER A 43 -14.62 -14.01 5.93
C SER A 43 -15.15 -13.71 7.35
N GLY A 44 -14.33 -13.03 8.16
CA GLY A 44 -14.66 -12.65 9.54
C GLY A 44 -14.48 -13.75 10.59
N ILE A 45 -14.11 -14.97 10.19
CA ILE A 45 -13.77 -16.05 11.15
C ILE A 45 -12.34 -15.89 11.68
N ILE A 46 -11.41 -15.45 10.83
CA ILE A 46 -10.04 -15.18 11.22
C ILE A 46 -10.01 -13.81 11.90
N PRO A 47 -9.53 -13.68 13.15
CA PRO A 47 -9.49 -12.42 13.88
C PRO A 47 -8.32 -11.54 13.41
N CYS A 48 -8.32 -11.16 12.13
CA CYS A 48 -7.30 -10.33 11.50
C CYS A 48 -7.95 -9.28 10.61
N ASP A 49 -7.76 -8.01 10.95
CA ASP A 49 -8.35 -6.88 10.20
C ASP A 49 -7.83 -6.78 8.76
N PHE A 50 -6.63 -7.34 8.50
CA PHE A 50 -6.03 -7.33 7.18
C PHE A 50 -6.55 -8.45 6.27
N ILE A 51 -7.18 -9.50 6.79
CA ILE A 51 -7.77 -10.57 5.96
C ILE A 51 -9.23 -10.21 5.68
N CYS A 52 -9.48 -9.55 4.56
CA CYS A 52 -10.78 -8.97 4.24
C CYS A 52 -11.69 -9.87 3.37
N GLY A 53 -11.29 -11.12 3.13
CA GLY A 53 -12.03 -12.09 2.34
C GLY A 53 -11.96 -13.49 2.93
N GLU A 54 -12.59 -14.45 2.24
CA GLU A 54 -12.41 -15.86 2.58
C GLU A 54 -10.97 -16.32 2.32
N VAL A 55 -10.54 -17.33 3.08
CA VAL A 55 -9.29 -18.06 2.83
C VAL A 55 -9.65 -19.45 2.33
N SER A 56 -9.23 -19.79 1.12
CA SER A 56 -9.53 -21.08 0.50
C SER A 56 -8.27 -21.81 0.09
N ARG A 57 -8.31 -23.14 0.12
CA ARG A 57 -7.28 -23.97 -0.50
C ARG A 57 -7.81 -24.53 -1.82
N ILE A 58 -7.17 -24.18 -2.92
CA ILE A 58 -7.56 -24.62 -4.26
C ILE A 58 -6.35 -25.23 -4.94
N ASN A 59 -6.42 -26.50 -5.30
CA ASN A 59 -5.34 -27.27 -5.92
C ASN A 59 -4.05 -27.23 -5.07
N GLY A 60 -4.20 -27.39 -3.75
CA GLY A 60 -3.09 -27.39 -2.79
C GLY A 60 -2.47 -26.02 -2.53
N LYS A 61 -3.05 -24.92 -3.02
CA LYS A 61 -2.56 -23.55 -2.76
C LYS A 61 -3.57 -22.75 -1.94
N ILE A 62 -3.09 -22.14 -0.86
CA ILE A 62 -3.86 -21.14 -0.12
C ILE A 62 -4.06 -19.89 -0.99
N ASN A 63 -5.31 -19.44 -1.07
CA ASN A 63 -5.77 -18.24 -1.75
C ASN A 63 -6.44 -17.34 -0.73
N LEU A 64 -6.06 -16.06 -0.70
CA LEU A 64 -6.67 -15.07 0.18
C LEU A 64 -6.60 -13.66 -0.42
N THR A 65 -7.38 -12.77 0.17
CA THR A 65 -7.37 -11.32 -0.12
C THR A 65 -6.99 -10.55 1.13
N LEU A 66 -5.98 -9.69 1.00
CA LEU A 66 -5.50 -8.83 2.07
C LEU A 66 -5.89 -7.37 1.82
N ALA A 67 -6.31 -6.68 2.87
CA ALA A 67 -6.43 -5.22 2.86
C ALA A 67 -5.05 -4.61 2.66
N LEU A 68 -4.89 -3.75 1.65
CA LEU A 68 -3.67 -3.03 1.36
C LEU A 68 -3.83 -1.58 1.83
N PRO A 69 -3.25 -1.19 2.98
CA PRO A 69 -3.38 0.16 3.52
C PRO A 69 -2.70 1.17 2.61
N HIS A 70 -3.35 2.31 2.37
CA HIS A 70 -2.76 3.45 1.68
C HIS A 70 -3.33 4.79 2.16
N GLY A 71 -2.64 5.89 1.82
CA GLY A 71 -3.10 7.26 2.08
C GLY A 71 -4.18 7.74 1.10
N LEU A 72 -4.55 9.02 1.16
CA LEU A 72 -5.63 9.57 0.32
C LEU A 72 -5.33 9.59 -1.19
N ASN A 73 -4.04 9.63 -1.56
CA ASN A 73 -3.60 9.76 -2.95
C ASN A 73 -2.62 8.63 -3.31
N PRO A 74 -3.09 7.37 -3.41
CA PRO A 74 -2.23 6.24 -3.76
C PRO A 74 -1.74 6.34 -5.21
N SER A 75 -0.55 5.81 -5.50
CA SER A 75 -0.16 5.60 -6.91
C SER A 75 -1.04 4.53 -7.57
N GLN A 76 -0.99 4.46 -8.91
CA GLN A 76 -1.66 3.39 -9.67
C GLN A 76 -1.20 1.99 -9.26
N HIS A 77 0.05 1.83 -8.82
CA HIS A 77 0.58 0.54 -8.38
C HIS A 77 -0.07 0.05 -7.08
N VAL A 78 -0.39 0.97 -6.18
CA VAL A 78 -1.05 0.70 -4.90
C VAL A 78 -2.57 0.66 -5.04
N ALA A 79 -3.17 1.51 -5.88
CA ALA A 79 -4.61 1.54 -6.15
C ALA A 79 -5.10 0.35 -7.00
N TYR A 80 -4.22 -0.25 -7.81
CA TYR A 80 -4.52 -1.42 -8.64
C TYR A 80 -3.40 -2.47 -8.53
N PRO A 81 -3.25 -3.08 -7.34
CA PRO A 81 -2.13 -3.95 -7.04
C PRO A 81 -2.21 -5.24 -7.85
N ARG A 82 -1.04 -5.69 -8.31
CA ARG A 82 -0.94 -7.01 -8.98
C ARG A 82 -1.08 -8.12 -7.94
N CYS A 83 -1.86 -9.14 -8.30
CA CYS A 83 -1.93 -10.37 -7.52
C CYS A 83 -0.57 -11.09 -7.51
N ILE A 84 -0.16 -11.55 -6.33
CA ILE A 84 0.98 -12.46 -6.16
C ILE A 84 0.43 -13.87 -6.34
N ARG A 85 0.75 -14.53 -7.46
CA ARG A 85 0.19 -15.85 -7.78
C ARG A 85 0.81 -16.99 -6.97
N ASP A 86 2.12 -16.89 -6.73
CA ASP A 86 2.92 -17.92 -6.09
C ASP A 86 3.97 -17.27 -5.18
N ALA A 87 3.55 -16.91 -3.97
CA ALA A 87 4.46 -16.38 -2.96
C ALA A 87 5.46 -17.46 -2.50
N ALA A 88 6.76 -17.15 -2.58
CA ALA A 88 7.83 -17.94 -2.00
C ALA A 88 7.85 -17.83 -0.46
N ASP A 89 8.59 -18.70 0.20
CA ASP A 89 8.87 -18.55 1.64
C ASP A 89 9.84 -17.38 1.86
N GLY A 90 9.74 -16.76 3.04
CA GLY A 90 10.45 -15.54 3.41
C GLY A 90 9.57 -14.29 3.29
N ASP A 91 10.23 -13.14 3.25
CA ASP A 91 9.55 -11.84 3.17
C ASP A 91 8.83 -11.67 1.84
N ILE A 92 7.59 -11.20 1.91
CA ILE A 92 6.75 -10.95 0.75
C ILE A 92 6.70 -9.43 0.53
N ALA A 93 7.17 -9.01 -0.65
CA ALA A 93 7.09 -7.61 -1.05
C ALA A 93 5.64 -7.16 -1.18
N VAL A 94 5.27 -6.14 -0.40
CA VAL A 94 3.96 -5.49 -0.44
C VAL A 94 4.04 -4.25 -1.33
N PRO A 95 3.06 -4.01 -2.22
CA PRO A 95 2.98 -2.76 -2.97
C PRO A 95 2.96 -1.56 -2.01
N HIS A 96 3.84 -0.59 -2.21
CA HIS A 96 3.89 0.62 -1.41
C HIS A 96 4.25 1.80 -2.29
N ASP A 97 3.80 2.98 -1.88
CA ASP A 97 4.25 4.23 -2.47
C ASP A 97 5.60 4.62 -1.85
N PRO A 98 6.51 5.24 -2.64
CA PRO A 98 7.70 5.83 -2.06
C PRO A 98 7.28 6.95 -1.11
N VAL A 99 7.97 7.05 0.03
CA VAL A 99 7.83 8.22 0.90
C VAL A 99 8.35 9.41 0.10
N ILE A 100 7.45 10.32 -0.27
CA ILE A 100 7.85 11.61 -0.85
C ILE A 100 8.37 12.43 0.32
N GLU A 101 9.68 12.51 0.46
CA GLU A 101 10.28 13.52 1.32
C GLU A 101 9.96 14.88 0.69
N GLU A 102 9.02 15.62 1.28
CA GLU A 102 8.82 17.00 0.89
C GLU A 102 10.14 17.74 1.14
N PRO A 103 10.72 18.40 0.11
CA PRO A 103 11.91 19.19 0.35
C PRO A 103 11.60 20.21 1.46
N PRO A 104 12.56 20.50 2.34
CA PRO A 104 12.34 21.49 3.39
C PRO A 104 11.82 22.77 2.72
N MET A 105 10.78 23.37 3.32
CA MET A 105 10.25 24.63 2.80
C MET A 105 11.41 25.60 2.59
N PRO A 106 11.57 26.18 1.38
CA PRO A 106 12.64 27.14 1.16
C PRO A 106 12.49 28.27 2.16
N THR A 107 13.61 28.82 2.59
CA THR A 107 13.60 30.07 3.35
C THR A 107 13.01 31.18 2.48
N ARG A 108 12.54 32.26 3.11
CA ARG A 108 12.02 33.43 2.40
C ARG A 108 13.00 33.96 1.35
N GLU A 109 14.28 33.96 1.67
CA GLU A 109 15.36 34.42 0.78
C GLU A 109 15.50 33.51 -0.45
N GLU A 110 15.45 32.19 -0.25
CA GLU A 110 15.48 31.21 -1.34
C GLU A 110 14.21 31.30 -2.22
N TRP A 111 13.03 31.54 -1.63
CA TRP A 111 11.79 31.81 -2.36
C TRP A 111 11.90 33.05 -3.24
N GLU A 112 12.40 34.16 -2.68
CA GLU A 112 12.59 35.42 -3.39
C GLU A 112 13.65 35.30 -4.52
N ALA A 113 14.64 34.41 -4.35
CA ALA A 113 15.64 34.10 -5.38
C ALA A 113 15.10 33.18 -6.50
N MET A 114 14.27 32.19 -6.17
CA MET A 114 13.67 31.27 -7.17
C MET A 114 12.59 31.95 -8.01
N TYR A 115 11.84 32.88 -7.41
CA TYR A 115 10.78 33.62 -8.07
C TYR A 115 11.02 35.12 -7.89
N PRO A 116 12.02 35.69 -8.61
CA PRO A 116 12.27 37.12 -8.54
C PRO A 116 11.01 37.85 -8.98
N LYS A 117 10.54 38.79 -8.15
CA LYS A 117 9.33 39.56 -8.46
C LYS A 117 9.51 40.20 -9.83
N VAL A 118 8.58 39.91 -10.74
CA VAL A 118 8.45 40.68 -11.98
C VAL A 118 8.13 42.11 -11.54
N GLN A 119 9.07 43.02 -11.80
CA GLN A 119 8.83 44.45 -11.65
C GLN A 119 7.72 44.80 -12.66
N VAL A 120 6.50 44.95 -12.17
CA VAL A 120 5.43 45.57 -12.96
C VAL A 120 5.90 46.99 -13.20
N GLY A 121 6.34 47.27 -14.42
CA GLY A 121 6.84 48.59 -14.80
C GLY A 121 5.77 49.63 -14.48
N GLU A 122 6.15 50.68 -13.76
CA GLU A 122 5.32 51.86 -13.57
C GLU A 122 4.90 52.36 -14.95
N GLN A 123 3.60 52.26 -15.24
CA GLN A 123 3.00 52.94 -16.36
C GLN A 123 3.06 54.43 -16.02
N THR A 124 4.11 55.11 -16.50
CA THR A 124 4.21 56.56 -16.39
C THR A 124 3.08 57.15 -17.22
N ASP A 125 2.14 57.80 -16.55
CA ASP A 125 1.16 58.68 -17.15
C ASP A 125 1.90 59.71 -18.03
N VAL A 126 1.71 59.60 -19.34
CA VAL A 126 2.08 60.67 -20.28
C VAL A 126 0.82 61.52 -20.43
N GLU A 127 0.73 62.57 -19.62
CA GLU A 127 -0.14 63.71 -19.91
C GLU A 127 0.47 64.51 -21.06
N ASP A 128 -0.29 64.68 -22.15
CA ASP A 128 -0.31 65.87 -23.02
C ASP A 128 -1.66 65.97 -23.75
#